data_AF-A0A928W7Q9-F1
#
_entry.id   AF-A0A928W7Q9-F1
#
_cell.length_a   1.000
_cell.length_b   1.000
_cell.length_c   1.000
_cell.angle_alpha   90.00
_cell.angle_beta   90.00
_cell.angle_gamma   90.00
#
_symmetry.space_group_name_H-M   'P 1'
#
loop_
_entity.id
_entity.type
_entity.pdbx_description
1 polymer ?
#
loop_
_entity_poly.entity_id
_entity_poly.type
_entity_poly.pdbx_seq_one_letter_code
_entity_poly.pdbx_strand_id
1 'polypeptide(L)'
;MTYSVDLRKRVVDFVAAGGSKAEASRRYEVSIWCVNDWCKRKNLTPSPQFGRKRKLDGKAVAQHIQENPDALLRERAQYFGVHSQE
;
A
#
# COMPACT_ATOMS: atom_id res chain seq x y z
N MET A 1 1.66 8.09 2.33
CA MET A 1 3.07 8.18 2.76
C MET A 1 3.30 7.23 3.92
N THR A 2 4.33 6.40 3.84
CA THR A 2 4.65 5.45 4.91
C THR A 2 5.92 5.91 5.58
N TYR A 3 5.81 6.45 6.79
CA TYR A 3 6.97 6.72 7.63
C TYR A 3 7.67 5.40 8.01
N SER A 4 9.00 5.43 8.10
CA SER A 4 9.81 4.29 8.52
C SER A 4 9.42 3.84 9.93
N VAL A 5 9.57 2.54 10.21
CA VAL A 5 9.25 1.98 11.53
C VAL A 5 10.16 2.57 12.61
N ASP A 6 11.43 2.84 12.28
CA ASP A 6 12.38 3.49 13.19
C ASP A 6 11.89 4.87 13.64
N LEU A 7 11.43 5.72 12.70
CA LEU A 7 10.91 7.05 13.05
C LEU A 7 9.71 6.95 14.00
N ARG A 8 8.79 6.02 13.72
CA ARG A 8 7.60 5.80 14.56
C ARG A 8 7.98 5.37 15.98
N LYS A 9 8.95 4.47 16.10
CA LYS A 9 9.47 4.02 17.40
C LYS A 9 10.06 5.19 18.19
N ARG A 10 10.97 5.95 17.59
CA ARG A 10 11.59 7.13 18.24
C ARG A 10 10.55 8.15 18.73
N VAL A 11 9.52 8.40 17.94
CA VAL A 11 8.44 9.32 18.30
C VAL A 11 7.63 8.80 19.49
N VAL A 12 7.32 7.49 19.52
CA VAL A 12 6.60 6.88 20.63
C VAL A 12 7.47 6.79 21.88
N ASP A 13 8.74 6.42 21.76
CA ASP A 13 9.71 6.41 22.87
C ASP A 13 9.87 7.81 23.48
N PHE A 14 9.93 8.85 22.66
CA PHE A 14 9.99 10.24 23.12
C PHE A 14 8.74 10.64 23.93
N VAL A 15 7.55 10.24 23.49
CA VAL A 15 6.30 10.51 24.22
C VAL A 15 6.21 9.66 25.50
N ALA A 16 6.69 8.41 25.46
CA ALA A 16 6.74 7.53 26.63
C ALA A 16 7.73 8.03 27.69
N ALA A 17 8.82 8.68 27.28
CA ALA A 17 9.80 9.32 28.16
C ALA A 17 9.30 10.61 28.83
N GLY A 18 8.05 11.02 28.58
CA GLY A 18 7.42 12.22 29.17
C GLY A 18 7.37 13.44 28.24
N GLY A 19 7.81 13.30 26.98
CA GLY A 19 7.70 14.35 25.98
C GLY A 19 6.25 14.62 25.56
N SER A 20 5.92 15.88 25.29
CA SER A 20 4.59 16.23 24.77
C SER A 20 4.44 15.82 23.31
N LYS A 21 3.22 15.42 22.92
CA LYS A 21 2.88 15.10 21.52
C LYS A 21 3.09 16.27 20.57
N ALA A 22 2.89 17.50 21.06
CA ALA A 22 3.13 18.72 20.28
C ALA A 22 4.63 18.95 20.07
N GLU A 23 5.45 18.63 21.07
CA GLU A 23 6.90 18.72 20.98
C GLU A 23 7.47 17.63 20.05
N ALA A 24 6.95 16.41 20.14
CA ALA A 24 7.29 15.32 19.24
C ALA A 24 6.99 15.68 17.77
N SER A 25 5.84 16.31 17.51
CA SER A 25 5.46 16.78 16.18
C SER A 25 6.46 17.79 15.61
N ARG A 26 6.90 18.76 16.43
CA ARG A 26 7.88 19.77 16.03
C ARG A 26 9.28 19.17 15.84
N ARG A 27 9.70 18.27 16.73
CA ARG A 27 11.04 17.66 16.72
C ARG A 27 11.26 16.71 15.56
N TYR A 28 10.24 15.94 15.20
CA TYR A 28 10.31 14.92 14.16
C TYR A 28 9.63 15.36 12.85
N GLU A 29 9.14 16.61 12.78
CA GLU A 29 8.45 17.19 11.61
C GLU A 29 7.31 16.32 11.08
N VAL A 30 6.59 15.68 11.99
CA VAL A 30 5.43 14.82 11.71
C VAL A 30 4.16 15.49 12.19
N SER A 31 3.02 15.21 11.55
CA SER A 31 1.76 15.79 12.01
C SER A 31 1.39 15.26 13.40
N ILE A 32 0.79 16.11 14.24
CA ILE A 32 0.24 15.72 15.56
C ILE A 32 -0.73 14.54 15.42
N TRP A 33 -1.46 14.45 14.31
CA TRP A 33 -2.35 13.32 14.04
C TRP A 33 -1.58 12.00 13.93
N CYS A 34 -0.44 11.97 13.24
CA CYS A 34 0.40 10.77 13.15
C CYS A 34 0.96 10.37 14.53
N VAL A 35 1.42 11.34 15.33
CA VAL A 35 1.91 11.09 16.69
C VAL A 35 0.81 10.47 17.56
N ASN A 36 -0.40 11.02 17.49
CA ASN A 36 -1.56 10.50 18.21
C ASN A 36 -1.94 9.08 17.75
N ASP A 37 -1.93 8.83 16.44
CA ASP A 37 -2.22 7.51 15.87
C ASP A 37 -1.19 6.47 16.34
N TRP A 38 0.11 6.78 16.31
CA TRP A 38 1.16 5.87 16.75
C TRP A 38 1.11 5.57 18.25
N CYS A 39 0.83 6.58 19.09
CA CYS A 39 0.67 6.36 20.52
C CYS A 39 -0.53 5.45 20.87
N LYS A 40 -1.55 5.38 20.02
CA LYS A 40 -2.73 4.52 20.24
C LYS A 40 -2.51 3.09 19.77
N ARG A 41 -1.57 2.85 18.86
CA ARG A 41 -1.33 1.52 18.26
C ARG A 41 -0.33 0.73 19.09
N LYS A 42 -0.66 -0.54 19.37
CA LYS A 42 0.28 -1.50 19.98
C LYS A 42 1.38 -1.93 19.00
N ASN A 43 1.06 -1.98 17.70
CA ASN A 43 1.98 -2.37 16.63
C ASN A 43 2.27 -1.18 15.72
N LEU A 44 3.55 -0.79 15.63
CA LEU A 44 4.02 0.35 14.84
C LEU A 44 4.33 0.00 13.38
N THR A 45 4.27 -1.28 13.03
CA THR A 45 4.50 -1.77 11.66
C THR A 45 3.45 -1.20 10.71
N PRO A 46 3.84 -0.71 9.53
CA PRO A 46 2.88 -0.31 8.51
C PRO A 46 2.00 -1.50 8.13
N SER A 47 0.71 -1.25 7.96
CA SER A 47 -0.20 -2.26 7.42
C SER A 47 0.21 -2.56 5.98
N PRO A 48 0.33 -3.84 5.58
CA PRO A 48 0.60 -4.19 4.21
C PRO A 48 -0.52 -3.64 3.32
N GLN A 49 -0.14 -2.87 2.29
CA GLN A 49 -1.09 -2.42 1.30
C GLN A 49 -1.36 -3.58 0.34
N PHE A 50 -2.51 -4.22 0.50
CA PHE A 50 -2.96 -5.20 -0.47
C PHE A 50 -3.32 -4.47 -1.77
N GLY A 51 -2.70 -4.89 -2.88
CA GLY A 51 -3.01 -4.36 -4.20
C GLY A 51 -4.49 -4.51 -4.53
N ARG A 52 -5.01 -3.65 -5.41
CA ARG A 52 -6.39 -3.74 -5.89
C ARG A 52 -6.61 -5.10 -6.55
N LYS A 53 -7.65 -5.83 -6.15
CA LYS A 53 -8.12 -7.01 -6.89
C LYS A 53 -8.42 -6.61 -8.33
N ARG A 54 -7.64 -7.13 -9.28
CA ARG A 54 -7.86 -6.91 -10.72
C ARG A 54 -8.95 -7.86 -11.21
N LYS A 55 -9.67 -7.45 -12.25
CA LYS A 55 -10.70 -8.28 -12.90
C LYS A 55 -10.11 -9.48 -13.65
N LEU A 56 -8.87 -9.34 -14.11
CA LEU A 56 -8.15 -10.35 -14.90
C LEU A 56 -7.04 -10.98 -14.07
N ASP A 57 -6.89 -12.29 -14.19
CA ASP A 57 -5.73 -13.02 -13.70
C ASP A 57 -4.56 -12.79 -14.66
N GLY A 58 -3.52 -12.10 -14.18
CA GLY A 58 -2.36 -11.77 -14.99
C GLY A 58 -1.55 -12.98 -15.45
N LYS A 59 -1.59 -14.10 -14.71
CA LYS A 59 -0.87 -15.33 -15.09
C LYS A 59 -1.58 -16.03 -16.24
N ALA A 60 -2.91 -16.12 -16.18
CA ALA A 60 -3.71 -16.70 -17.27
C ALA A 60 -3.55 -15.90 -18.56
N VAL A 61 -3.54 -14.57 -18.47
CA VAL A 61 -3.28 -13.69 -19.63
C VAL A 61 -1.88 -13.89 -20.18
N ALA A 62 -0.85 -13.99 -19.32
CA ALA A 62 0.53 -14.20 -19.77
C ALA A 62 0.70 -15.54 -20.50
N GLN A 63 0.10 -16.63 -20.01
CA GLN A 63 0.12 -17.93 -20.67
C GLN A 63 -0.56 -17.87 -22.04
N HIS A 64 -1.75 -17.27 -22.12
CA HIS A 64 -2.46 -17.14 -23.39
C HIS A 64 -1.69 -16.30 -24.43
N ILE A 65 -0.91 -15.29 -23.99
CA ILE A 65 -0.04 -14.51 -24.88
C ILE A 65 1.11 -15.37 -25.43
N GLN A 66 1.68 -16.25 -24.61
CA GLN A 66 2.76 -17.15 -25.03
C GLN A 66 2.26 -18.23 -25.99
N GLU A 67 1.07 -18.78 -25.75
CA GLU A 67 0.46 -19.81 -26.59
C GLU A 67 -0.04 -19.25 -27.92
N ASN A 68 -0.56 -18.01 -27.93
CA ASN A 68 -1.14 -17.39 -29.11
C ASN A 68 -0.56 -15.99 -29.33
N PRO A 69 0.69 -15.88 -29.83
CA PRO A 69 1.37 -14.59 -29.99
C PRO A 69 0.64 -13.66 -30.96
N ASP A 70 0.08 -14.22 -32.04
CA ASP A 70 -0.59 -13.48 -33.12
C ASP A 70 -2.07 -13.13 -32.83
N ALA A 71 -2.63 -13.63 -31.73
CA ALA A 71 -4.03 -13.38 -31.39
C ALA A 71 -4.28 -11.89 -31.09
N LEU A 72 -5.36 -11.36 -31.67
CA LEU A 72 -5.76 -9.97 -31.50
C LEU A 72 -6.30 -9.72 -30.09
N LEU A 73 -6.23 -8.47 -29.63
CA LEU A 73 -6.79 -8.09 -28.33
C LEU A 73 -8.31 -8.34 -28.24
N ARG A 74 -9.04 -8.24 -29.37
CA ARG A 74 -10.48 -8.53 -29.43
C ARG A 74 -10.77 -10.01 -29.18
N GLU A 75 -9.96 -10.91 -29.76
CA GLU A 75 -10.09 -12.36 -29.59
C GLU A 75 -9.73 -12.77 -28.15
N ARG A 76 -8.65 -12.20 -27.62
CA ARG A 76 -8.28 -12.38 -26.20
C ARG A 76 -9.37 -11.86 -25.27
N ALA A 77 -9.99 -10.72 -25.58
CA ALA A 77 -11.08 -10.17 -24.80
C ALA A 77 -12.30 -11.11 -24.77
N GLN A 78 -12.66 -11.73 -25.91
CA GLN A 78 -13.69 -12.76 -25.98
C GLN A 78 -13.33 -13.99 -25.13
N TYR A 79 -12.08 -14.48 -25.22
CA TYR A 79 -11.60 -15.63 -24.44
C TYR A 79 -11.69 -15.37 -22.92
N PHE A 80 -11.30 -14.18 -22.48
CA PHE A 80 -11.37 -13.78 -21.06
C PHE A 80 -12.74 -13.22 -20.64
N GLY A 81 -13.74 -13.19 -21.54
CA GLY A 81 -15.08 -12.68 -21.24
C GLY A 81 -15.11 -11.20 -20.83
N VAL A 82 -14.15 -10.40 -21.32
CA VAL A 82 -14.04 -8.97 -21.01
C VAL A 82 -14.48 -8.12 -22.21
N HIS A 83 -15.01 -6.94 -21.92
CA HIS A 83 -15.46 -6.00 -22.94
C HIS A 83 -14.27 -5.49 -23.77
N SER A 84 -14.27 -5.73 -25.08
CA SER A 84 -13.36 -5.08 -26.03
C SER A 84 -13.80 -3.64 -26.26
N GLN A 85 -12.92 -2.65 -26.07
CA GLN A 85 -13.23 -1.30 -26.56
C GLN A 85 -13.04 -1.31 -28.08
N GLU A 86 -14.11 -0.97 -28.79
CA GLU A 86 -14.17 -0.98 -30.25
C GLU A 86 -13.80 0.36 -30.85
#